data_AF-A0A4Q9KTH0-F1
#
_entry.id   AF-A0A4Q9KTH0-F1
#
_cell.length_a   1.000
_cell.length_b   1.000
_cell.length_c   1.000
_cell.angle_alpha   90.00
_cell.angle_beta   90.00
_cell.angle_gamma   90.00
#
_symmetry.space_group_name_H-M   'P 1'
#
loop_
_entity.id
_entity.type
_entity.pdbx_description
1 polymer ?
#
loop_
_entity_poly.entity_id
_entity_poly.type
_entity_poly.pdbx_seq_one_letter_code
_entity_poly.pdbx_strand_id
1 'polypeptide(L)'
;ILDKKKNKITLIEVGITSQDSLQIVETEKLRKYDLLANELGLIYKCSVEIIPYVMTWDGIVTKYHKSHLKRLEIPMNVEAYIQSIVLKKTVETIFFDRRRGLESGLNPEESWEGASKGVIMRSENQEEPTTPLKEAGHDEDDEPTIHINEESDLEEETVVVKEVEENA
;
A
#
# COMPACT_ATOMS: atom_id res chain seq x y z
N ILE A 1 -2.97 5.15 -24.48
CA ILE A 1 -4.18 5.98 -24.67
C ILE A 1 -3.89 7.01 -25.75
N LEU A 2 -4.69 7.10 -26.80
CA LEU A 2 -4.54 8.10 -27.87
C LEU A 2 -5.52 9.26 -27.65
N ASP A 3 -4.99 10.45 -27.38
CA ASP A 3 -5.75 11.69 -27.36
C ASP A 3 -5.69 12.34 -28.75
N LYS A 4 -6.80 12.24 -29.49
CA LYS A 4 -6.92 12.84 -30.83
C LYS A 4 -6.93 14.37 -30.82
N LYS A 5 -7.37 15.00 -29.72
CA LYS A 5 -7.41 16.47 -29.61
C LYS A 5 -6.03 17.04 -29.33
N LYS A 6 -5.29 16.41 -28.40
CA LYS A 6 -3.91 16.81 -28.05
C LYS A 6 -2.85 16.24 -29.01
N ASN A 7 -3.25 15.41 -29.99
CA ASN A 7 -2.38 14.64 -30.89
C ASN A 7 -1.21 13.96 -30.12
N LYS A 8 -1.58 13.22 -29.08
CA LYS A 8 -0.64 12.62 -28.14
C LYS A 8 -1.05 11.20 -27.78
N ILE A 9 -0.09 10.28 -27.77
CA ILE A 9 -0.24 8.93 -27.23
C ILE A 9 0.47 8.88 -25.88
N THR A 10 -0.25 8.44 -24.85
CA THR A 10 0.33 8.17 -23.53
C THR A 10 0.43 6.67 -23.33
N LEU A 11 1.64 6.17 -23.05
CA LEU A 11 1.92 4.81 -22.63
C LEU A 11 2.07 4.80 -21.11
N ILE A 12 1.22 4.04 -20.42
CA ILE A 12 1.26 3.93 -18.96
C ILE A 12 1.73 2.52 -18.62
N GLU A 13 2.82 2.43 -17.88
CA GLU A 13 3.39 1.17 -17.43
C GLU A 13 3.31 1.12 -15.91
N VAL A 14 2.47 0.23 -15.38
CA VAL A 14 2.25 0.10 -13.93
C VAL A 14 3.21 -0.91 -13.33
N GLY A 15 3.76 -0.63 -12.15
CA GLY A 15 4.65 -1.54 -11.42
C GLY A 15 4.33 -1.58 -9.93
N ILE A 16 4.19 -2.78 -9.39
CA ILE A 16 4.18 -3.03 -7.94
C ILE A 16 5.50 -3.73 -7.60
N THR A 17 6.26 -3.19 -6.64
CA THR A 17 7.61 -3.68 -6.35
C THR A 17 7.96 -3.58 -4.85
N SER A 18 9.12 -4.08 -4.45
CA SER A 18 9.67 -3.86 -3.12
C SER A 18 10.29 -2.46 -3.02
N GLN A 19 10.39 -1.94 -1.80
CA GLN A 19 10.97 -0.62 -1.56
C GLN A 19 12.40 -0.48 -2.10
N ASP A 20 13.22 -1.53 -1.98
CA ASP A 20 14.62 -1.53 -2.45
C ASP A 20 14.76 -1.41 -3.96
N SER A 21 13.77 -1.92 -4.71
CA SER A 21 13.81 -1.96 -6.18
C SER A 21 13.12 -0.76 -6.82
N LEU A 22 12.54 0.14 -6.02
CA LEU A 22 11.63 1.19 -6.48
C LEU A 22 12.26 2.09 -7.57
N GLN A 23 13.52 2.50 -7.39
CA GLN A 23 14.23 3.35 -8.36
C GLN A 23 14.63 2.61 -9.63
N ILE A 24 15.03 1.34 -9.49
CA ILE A 24 15.47 0.49 -10.60
C ILE A 24 14.26 0.21 -11.51
N VAL A 25 13.16 -0.26 -10.92
CA VAL A 25 11.92 -0.58 -11.64
C VAL A 25 11.34 0.65 -12.33
N GLU A 26 11.39 1.82 -11.69
CA GLU A 26 10.97 3.09 -12.31
C GLU A 26 11.77 3.40 -13.58
N THR A 27 13.09 3.25 -13.52
CA THR A 27 13.99 3.54 -14.65
C THR A 27 13.83 2.51 -15.78
N GLU A 28 13.72 1.23 -15.44
CA GLU A 28 13.49 0.16 -16.41
C GLU A 28 12.17 0.37 -17.16
N LYS A 29 11.09 0.68 -16.45
CA LYS A 29 9.77 0.91 -17.05
C LYS A 29 9.74 2.12 -17.97
N LEU A 30 10.49 3.17 -17.63
CA LEU A 30 10.60 4.36 -18.48
C LEU A 30 11.23 4.04 -19.84
N ARG A 31 12.29 3.22 -19.87
CA ARG A 31 13.07 2.94 -21.10
C ARG A 31 12.55 1.77 -21.92
N LYS A 32 11.77 0.88 -21.32
CA LYS A 32 11.28 -0.37 -21.94
C LYS A 32 10.57 -0.15 -23.28
N TYR A 33 9.89 0.99 -23.43
CA TYR A 33 9.07 1.30 -24.61
C TYR A 33 9.64 2.41 -25.51
N ASP A 34 10.90 2.80 -25.34
CA ASP A 34 11.50 3.90 -26.12
C ASP A 34 11.43 3.63 -27.64
N LEU A 35 11.75 2.41 -28.07
CA LEU A 35 11.68 2.04 -29.50
C LEU A 35 10.23 2.09 -30.01
N LEU A 36 9.29 1.51 -29.24
CA LEU A 36 7.87 1.50 -29.60
C LEU A 36 7.30 2.92 -29.66
N ALA A 37 7.70 3.80 -28.73
CA ALA A 37 7.27 5.18 -28.71
C ALA A 37 7.73 5.92 -29.97
N ASN A 38 8.95 5.67 -30.45
CA ASN A 38 9.44 6.24 -31.69
C ASN A 38 8.65 5.76 -32.91
N GLU A 39 8.41 4.46 -33.02
CA GLU A 39 7.63 3.89 -34.14
C GLU A 39 6.19 4.42 -34.16
N LEU A 40 5.53 4.47 -33.01
CA LEU A 40 4.19 5.04 -32.87
C LEU A 40 4.16 6.53 -33.23
N GLY A 41 5.19 7.28 -32.85
CA GLY A 41 5.33 8.68 -33.21
C GLY A 41 5.42 8.89 -34.72
N LEU A 42 6.12 8.01 -35.43
CA LEU A 42 6.24 8.04 -36.90
C LEU A 42 4.93 7.67 -37.60
N ILE A 43 4.28 6.59 -37.17
CA ILE A 43 3.05 6.06 -37.80
C ILE A 43 1.89 7.05 -37.65
N TYR A 44 1.65 7.50 -36.41
CA TYR A 44 0.51 8.35 -36.09
C TYR A 44 0.81 9.84 -36.23
N LYS A 45 2.08 10.21 -36.51
CA LYS A 45 2.54 11.60 -36.59
C LYS A 45 2.14 12.40 -35.34
N CYS A 46 2.35 11.81 -34.17
CA CYS A 46 1.90 12.33 -32.88
C CYS A 46 3.01 12.24 -31.83
N SER A 47 2.87 13.02 -30.74
CA SER A 47 3.81 12.92 -29.62
C SER A 47 3.52 11.66 -28.79
N VAL A 48 4.54 10.90 -28.43
CA VAL A 48 4.38 9.72 -27.57
C VAL A 48 5.08 9.98 -26.25
N GLU A 49 4.40 9.70 -25.15
CA GLU A 49 4.92 9.92 -23.81
C GLU A 49 4.76 8.66 -22.96
N ILE A 50 5.87 8.21 -22.37
CA ILE A 50 5.91 7.07 -21.46
C ILE A 50 5.80 7.58 -20.02
N ILE A 51 4.89 6.99 -19.26
CA ILE A 51 4.63 7.31 -17.85
C ILE A 51 4.74 6.04 -17.02
N PRO A 52 5.84 5.86 -16.27
CA PRO A 52 5.92 4.79 -15.30
C PRO A 52 5.06 5.15 -14.08
N TYR A 53 4.18 4.23 -13.68
CA TYR A 53 3.38 4.35 -12.46
C TYR A 53 3.79 3.24 -11.51
N VAL A 54 4.79 3.52 -10.68
CA VAL A 54 5.39 2.53 -9.78
C VAL A 54 5.02 2.85 -8.33
N MET A 55 4.64 1.84 -7.58
CA MET A 55 4.45 1.90 -6.13
C MET A 55 4.90 0.60 -5.48
N THR A 56 5.06 0.61 -4.16
CA THR A 56 5.31 -0.59 -3.40
C THR A 56 4.01 -1.27 -3.01
N TRP A 57 4.09 -2.56 -2.72
CA TRP A 57 3.03 -3.32 -2.05
C TRP A 57 2.58 -2.72 -0.70
N ASP A 58 3.40 -1.86 -0.07
CA ASP A 58 3.12 -1.11 1.16
C ASP A 58 2.56 0.30 0.90
N GLY A 59 2.25 0.64 -0.36
CA GLY A 59 1.67 1.94 -0.73
C GLY A 59 2.69 3.08 -0.83
N ILE A 60 4.00 2.82 -0.71
CA ILE A 60 5.05 3.82 -0.90
C ILE A 60 5.18 4.11 -2.40
N VAL A 61 5.21 5.39 -2.76
CA VAL A 61 5.26 5.83 -4.15
C VAL A 61 6.61 6.43 -4.53
N THR A 62 6.91 6.51 -5.82
CA THR A 62 8.17 7.09 -6.29
C THR A 62 8.23 8.61 -6.13
N LYS A 63 9.44 9.18 -6.22
CA LYS A 63 9.64 10.64 -6.21
C LYS A 63 8.94 11.38 -7.36
N TYR A 64 8.75 10.72 -8.51
CA TYR A 64 8.10 11.33 -9.67
C TYR A 64 6.59 11.11 -9.70
N HIS A 65 6.05 10.29 -8.79
CA HIS A 65 4.63 9.90 -8.73
C HIS A 65 3.68 11.10 -8.80
N LYS A 66 3.91 12.12 -7.95
CA LYS A 66 3.10 13.35 -7.90
C LYS A 66 3.12 14.12 -9.23
N SER A 67 4.24 14.10 -9.96
CA SER A 67 4.36 14.74 -11.27
C SER A 67 3.56 13.97 -12.33
N HIS A 68 3.65 12.64 -12.30
CA HIS A 68 2.93 11.76 -13.21
C HIS A 68 1.41 11.84 -13.00
N LEU A 69 0.92 11.86 -11.76
CA LEU A 69 -0.50 12.04 -11.45
C LEU A 69 -1.05 13.37 -11.99
N LYS A 70 -0.32 14.48 -11.79
CA LYS A 70 -0.70 15.78 -12.34
C LYS A 70 -0.78 15.77 -13.86
N ARG A 71 0.18 15.14 -14.53
CA ARG A 71 0.20 14.99 -15.99
C ARG A 71 -0.94 14.12 -16.52
N LEU A 72 -1.34 13.12 -15.75
CA LEU A 72 -2.46 12.23 -16.05
C LEU A 72 -3.81 12.80 -15.61
N GLU A 73 -3.83 13.95 -14.94
CA GLU A 73 -5.03 14.58 -14.38
C GLU A 73 -5.81 13.64 -13.43
N ILE A 74 -5.09 12.78 -12.69
CA ILE A 74 -5.69 11.84 -11.75
C ILE A 74 -6.04 12.57 -10.45
N PRO A 75 -7.31 12.53 -10.00
CA PRO A 75 -7.71 13.16 -8.76
C PRO A 75 -7.26 12.32 -7.55
N MET A 76 -7.06 12.99 -6.42
CA MET A 76 -6.44 12.38 -5.23
C MET A 76 -7.27 11.24 -4.61
N ASN A 77 -8.60 11.27 -4.76
CA ASN A 77 -9.47 10.19 -4.32
C ASN A 77 -9.24 8.89 -5.13
N VAL A 78 -8.94 9.02 -6.43
CA VAL A 78 -8.63 7.86 -7.29
C VAL A 78 -7.25 7.31 -6.97
N GLU A 79 -6.26 8.16 -6.70
CA GLU A 79 -4.94 7.72 -6.22
C GLU A 79 -5.06 6.90 -4.93
N ALA A 80 -5.80 7.42 -3.93
CA ALA A 80 -6.04 6.72 -2.67
C ALA A 80 -6.76 5.38 -2.88
N TYR A 81 -7.72 5.33 -3.80
CA TYR A 81 -8.41 4.09 -4.17
C TYR A 81 -7.46 3.07 -4.83
N ILE A 82 -6.56 3.51 -5.69
CA ILE A 82 -5.56 2.62 -6.29
C ILE A 82 -4.63 2.07 -5.20
N GLN A 83 -4.15 2.92 -4.29
CA GLN A 83 -3.31 2.49 -3.17
C GLN A 83 -4.03 1.49 -2.25
N SER A 84 -5.31 1.72 -1.94
CA SER A 84 -6.09 0.82 -1.10
C SER A 84 -6.30 -0.55 -1.77
N ILE A 85 -6.52 -0.59 -3.09
CA ILE A 85 -6.58 -1.85 -3.85
C ILE A 85 -5.25 -2.60 -3.75
N VAL A 86 -4.12 -1.91 -3.94
CA VAL A 86 -2.79 -2.55 -3.88
C VAL A 86 -2.55 -3.14 -2.49
N LEU A 87 -2.80 -2.39 -1.42
CA LEU A 87 -2.69 -2.88 -0.05
C LEU A 87 -3.63 -4.07 0.22
N LYS A 88 -4.91 -3.96 -0.17
CA LYS A 88 -5.90 -5.03 0.01
C LYS A 88 -5.46 -6.32 -0.69
N LYS A 89 -5.02 -6.22 -1.95
CA LYS A 89 -4.57 -7.37 -2.74
C LYS A 89 -3.31 -8.01 -2.16
N THR A 90 -2.39 -7.19 -1.66
CA THR A 90 -1.19 -7.67 -0.96
C THR A 90 -1.57 -8.48 0.28
N VAL A 91 -2.43 -7.94 1.15
CA VAL A 91 -2.89 -8.64 2.37
C VAL A 91 -3.63 -9.93 2.02
N GLU A 92 -4.56 -9.89 1.07
CA GLU A 92 -5.28 -11.09 0.58
C GLU A 92 -4.30 -12.17 0.09
N THR A 93 -3.27 -11.79 -0.64
CA THR A 93 -2.25 -12.72 -1.18
C THR A 93 -1.42 -13.35 -0.07
N ILE A 94 -0.96 -12.56 0.90
CA ILE A 94 -0.20 -13.07 2.06
C ILE A 94 -1.05 -14.03 2.89
N PHE A 95 -2.32 -13.67 3.12
CA PHE A 95 -3.23 -14.51 3.89
C PHE A 95 -3.54 -15.83 3.19
N PHE A 96 -3.78 -15.79 1.88
CA PHE A 96 -3.96 -16.98 1.07
C PHE A 96 -2.71 -17.87 1.08
N ASP A 97 -1.52 -17.29 0.91
CA ASP A 97 -0.27 -18.05 0.89
C ASP A 97 0.03 -18.68 2.26
N ARG A 98 -0.27 -17.97 3.36
CA ARG A 98 -0.15 -18.51 4.73
C ARG A 98 -1.09 -19.68 4.99
N ARG A 99 -2.33 -19.64 4.46
CA ARG A 99 -3.28 -20.76 4.59
C ARG A 99 -2.84 -21.98 3.77
N ARG A 100 -2.29 -21.77 2.58
CA ARG A 100 -1.76 -22.85 1.74
C ARG A 100 -0.47 -23.46 2.29
N GLY A 101 0.39 -22.65 2.91
CA GLY A 101 1.59 -23.13 3.61
C GLY A 101 1.30 -23.96 4.87
N LEU A 102 0.06 -23.91 5.38
CA LEU A 102 -0.39 -24.72 6.53
C LEU A 102 -0.81 -26.15 6.11
N GLU A 103 -1.16 -26.38 4.84
CA GLU A 103 -1.44 -27.72 4.31
C GLU A 103 -0.16 -28.51 4.01
N SER A 104 0.98 -27.83 3.80
CA SER A 104 2.29 -28.45 3.66
C SER A 104 3.04 -28.50 5.00
N GLY A 105 2.48 -29.22 5.95
CA GLY A 105 3.19 -29.92 7.03
C GLY A 105 4.10 -29.10 7.94
N LEU A 106 3.54 -28.40 8.92
CA LEU A 106 4.05 -28.39 10.30
C LEU A 106 2.86 -28.06 11.23
N ASN A 107 2.71 -28.84 12.30
CA ASN A 107 1.64 -28.77 13.28
C ASN A 107 1.50 -27.34 13.85
N PRO A 108 0.38 -26.62 13.62
CA PRO A 108 0.23 -25.21 14.04
C PRO A 108 0.11 -25.04 15.56
N GLU A 109 -0.17 -26.10 16.31
CA GLU A 109 -0.45 -26.05 17.74
C GLU A 109 0.82 -25.83 18.59
N GLU A 110 2.01 -26.22 18.12
CA GLU A 110 3.25 -26.12 18.89
C GLU A 110 4.01 -24.78 18.71
N SER A 111 3.79 -24.06 17.61
CA SER A 111 4.59 -22.88 17.27
C SER A 111 4.12 -21.59 17.96
N TRP A 112 2.80 -21.43 18.12
CA TRP A 112 2.21 -20.21 18.69
C TRP A 112 2.20 -20.23 20.22
N GLU A 113 2.03 -21.41 20.83
CA GLU A 113 2.16 -21.59 22.27
C GLU A 113 3.61 -21.41 22.74
N GLY A 114 4.60 -21.92 21.99
CA GLY A 114 6.01 -21.74 22.33
C GLY A 114 6.48 -20.28 22.28
N ALA A 115 6.04 -19.52 21.28
CA ALA A 115 6.40 -18.12 21.11
C ALA A 115 5.70 -17.19 22.13
N SER A 116 4.40 -17.41 22.38
CA SER A 116 3.64 -16.57 23.34
C SER A 116 4.06 -16.83 24.78
N LYS A 117 4.35 -18.10 25.14
CA LYS A 117 4.79 -18.50 26.47
C LYS A 117 6.21 -17.99 26.78
N GLY A 118 7.09 -17.89 25.77
CA GLY A 118 8.43 -17.31 25.91
C GLY A 118 8.44 -15.78 26.14
N VAL A 119 7.41 -15.07 25.67
CA VAL A 119 7.26 -13.61 25.89
C VAL A 119 6.69 -13.32 27.29
N ILE A 120 5.72 -14.11 27.77
CA ILE A 120 5.10 -13.93 29.09
C ILE A 120 6.09 -14.24 30.23
N MET A 121 6.88 -15.31 30.10
CA MET A 121 7.91 -15.65 31.10
C MET A 121 9.06 -14.62 31.18
N ARG A 122 9.21 -13.75 30.17
CA ARG A 122 10.24 -12.71 30.15
C ARG A 122 9.81 -11.43 30.85
N SER A 123 8.51 -11.18 31.04
CA SER A 123 8.02 -10.03 31.80
C SER A 123 7.97 -10.26 33.31
N GLU A 124 7.93 -11.50 33.78
CA GLU A 124 7.79 -11.82 35.22
C GLU A 124 9.11 -11.86 36.02
N ASN A 125 10.28 -11.78 35.37
CA ASN A 125 11.59 -11.85 36.04
C ASN A 125 12.44 -10.57 35.93
N GLN A 126 11.83 -9.39 35.96
CA GLN A 126 12.58 -8.18 36.37
C GLN A 126 12.42 -7.99 37.88
N GLU A 127 13.42 -8.51 38.60
CA GLU A 127 13.70 -8.14 39.99
C GLU A 127 13.85 -6.62 40.11
N GLU A 128 13.26 -6.10 41.19
CA GLU A 128 13.38 -4.71 41.65
C GLU A 128 14.82 -4.19 41.58
N PRO A 129 15.08 -2.99 41.02
CA PRO A 129 16.23 -2.21 41.41
C PRO A 129 15.82 -1.30 42.57
N THR A 130 16.16 -1.69 43.80
CA THR A 130 16.27 -0.74 44.91
C THR A 130 17.26 0.37 44.53
N THR A 131 16.75 1.57 44.26
CA THR A 131 17.53 2.82 44.19
C THR A 131 17.32 3.62 45.48
N PRO A 132 18.38 4.08 46.18
CA PRO A 132 18.21 4.92 47.35
C PRO A 132 17.84 6.36 46.94
N LEU A 133 16.81 6.89 47.60
CA LEU A 133 16.38 8.29 47.63
C LEU A 133 17.55 9.30 47.62
N LYS A 134 17.51 10.28 46.73
CA LYS A 134 17.88 11.67 47.04
C LYS A 134 16.92 12.64 46.34
N GLU A 135 16.25 13.43 47.16
CA GLU A 135 15.39 14.56 46.83
C GLU A 135 16.19 15.69 46.15
N ALA A 136 15.59 16.35 45.15
CA ALA A 136 15.49 17.81 45.03
C ALA A 136 14.97 18.21 43.63
N GLY A 137 13.95 19.07 43.58
CA GLY A 137 13.69 19.95 42.43
C GLY A 137 12.30 19.84 41.82
N HIS A 138 11.47 20.82 42.17
CA HIS A 138 10.17 21.20 41.63
C HIS A 138 10.20 21.48 40.10
N ASP A 139 9.16 21.11 39.36
CA ASP A 139 8.28 22.02 38.58
C ASP A 139 7.45 21.26 37.51
N GLU A 140 6.28 21.82 37.26
CA GLU A 140 5.04 21.30 36.67
C GLU A 140 5.15 20.95 35.17
N ASP A 141 4.34 19.98 34.71
CA ASP A 141 3.32 20.19 33.65
C ASP A 141 2.82 18.88 33.00
N ASP A 142 1.50 18.70 33.11
CA ASP A 142 0.55 18.07 32.19
C ASP A 142 0.77 16.63 31.66
N GLU A 143 0.04 15.70 32.28
CA GLU A 143 -0.34 14.40 31.71
C GLU A 143 -1.64 14.54 30.90
N PRO A 144 -1.76 13.86 29.73
CA PRO A 144 -3.08 13.35 29.37
C PRO A 144 -3.03 11.84 29.15
N THR A 145 -3.73 11.17 30.05
CA THR A 145 -4.10 9.75 30.02
C THR A 145 -4.99 9.46 28.81
N ILE A 146 -4.52 8.68 27.84
CA ILE A 146 -5.34 8.19 26.71
C ILE A 146 -6.03 6.89 27.11
N HIS A 147 -7.27 7.01 27.59
CA HIS A 147 -8.18 5.88 27.74
C HIS A 147 -8.84 5.57 26.40
N ILE A 148 -8.54 4.41 25.81
CA ILE A 148 -9.31 3.85 24.70
C ILE A 148 -10.33 2.86 25.26
N ASN A 149 -11.57 3.32 25.39
CA ASN A 149 -12.73 2.45 25.57
C ASN A 149 -13.31 2.07 24.19
N GLU A 150 -13.47 0.75 24.06
CA GLU A 150 -14.48 -0.06 23.37
C GLU A 150 -15.31 0.47 22.17
N GLU A 151 -15.42 -0.44 21.19
CA GLU A 151 -16.53 -0.71 20.26
C GLU A 151 -17.03 0.39 19.31
N SER A 152 -17.00 0.07 18.02
CA SER A 152 -17.90 0.65 17.03
C SER A 152 -18.02 -0.31 15.85
N ASP A 153 -19.04 -1.16 15.91
CA ASP A 153 -19.61 -1.90 14.78
C ASP A 153 -19.97 -0.94 13.64
N LEU A 154 -19.67 -1.33 12.40
CA LEU A 154 -20.27 -0.71 11.22
C LEU A 154 -20.83 -1.78 10.29
N GLU A 155 -22.15 -1.70 10.18
CA GLU A 155 -23.07 -2.57 9.44
C GLU A 155 -22.81 -2.56 7.93
N GLU A 156 -22.99 -3.73 7.31
CA GLU A 156 -22.97 -3.92 5.86
C GLU A 156 -24.26 -3.34 5.23
N GLU A 157 -24.16 -2.25 4.46
CA GLU A 157 -25.24 -1.84 3.55
C GLU A 157 -25.04 -2.47 2.16
N THR A 158 -25.97 -3.36 1.79
CA THR A 158 -26.09 -3.93 0.45
C THR A 158 -27.03 -3.06 -0.39
N VAL A 159 -26.50 -2.39 -1.43
CA VAL A 159 -27.33 -1.65 -2.39
C VAL A 159 -27.79 -2.59 -3.50
N VAL A 160 -29.08 -2.92 -3.46
CA VAL A 160 -29.81 -3.64 -4.52
C VAL A 160 -30.09 -2.67 -5.68
N VAL A 161 -29.43 -2.88 -6.82
CA VAL A 161 -29.72 -2.15 -8.06
C VAL A 161 -30.96 -2.77 -8.72
N LYS A 162 -32.03 -1.98 -8.88
CA LYS A 162 -33.11 -2.30 -9.83
C LYS A 162 -32.78 -1.66 -11.17
N GLU A 163 -32.59 -2.52 -12.16
CA GLU A 163 -32.53 -2.14 -13.58
C GLU A 163 -33.86 -1.53 -14.02
N VAL A 164 -33.79 -0.39 -14.70
CA VAL A 164 -34.88 0.14 -15.51
C VAL A 164 -34.55 -0.23 -16.95
N GLU A 165 -35.24 -1.24 -17.45
CA GLU A 165 -35.27 -1.61 -18.85
C GLU A 165 -36.71 -1.43 -19.36
N GLU A 166 -36.85 -0.65 -20.43
CA GLU A 166 -37.80 -0.77 -21.57
C GLU A 166 -37.98 0.63 -22.19
N ASN A 167 -37.35 0.91 -23.33
CA ASN A 167 -37.73 0.53 -24.71
C ASN A 167 -39.02 1.22 -25.21
N ALA A 168 -38.84 2.32 -25.95
CA ALA A 168 -39.50 2.71 -27.21
C ALA A 168 -39.52 4.23 -27.39
#